data_AF-A0A0Q4L4M4-F1
#
_entry.id   AF-A0A0Q4L4M4-F1
#
_cell.length_a   1.000
_cell.length_b   1.000
_cell.length_c   1.000
_cell.angle_alpha   90.00
_cell.angle_beta   90.00
_cell.angle_gamma   90.00
#
_symmetry.space_group_name_H-M   'P 1'
#
loop_
_entity.id
_entity.type
_entity.pdbx_description
1 polymer ?
#
loop_
_entity_poly.entity_id
_entity_poly.type
_entity_poly.pdbx_seq_one_letter_code
_entity_poly.pdbx_strand_id
1 'polypeptide(L)'
;MHPDLARHTGRYYGKYRGSVVDNADATMVGAIMVTVPAVFGATLAVWAYPCFPSGHFFVPPIGAFVWVEFEGGDRQLPIWVGTFYPTNAAPPESQVKPPDNRVVHTPGGHVVEFDDTDGAERVVIRHASNAFVAIDQAGSITIANKNGTTMSLSAADGGNAMLLSEHGQIVTLTDAGIVLMNKDGAALDLTGDTVRITAKQIILDGTTVALGNGAAAGGQPTLMGTAFQALWTQFLMHTHPTAMGPTLPPVPPAPLVPAVHLSGAVLVK
;
A
#
# COMPACT_ATOMS: atom_id res chain seq x y z
N MET A 1 -27.05 48.63 -42.02
CA MET A 1 -26.17 47.64 -41.37
C MET A 1 -26.40 46.30 -42.06
N HIS A 2 -25.37 45.56 -42.47
CA HIS A 2 -25.55 44.24 -43.06
C HIS A 2 -26.31 43.35 -42.04
N PRO A 3 -27.33 42.57 -42.44
CA PRO A 3 -28.13 41.76 -41.50
C PRO A 3 -27.27 40.83 -40.62
N ASP A 4 -26.14 40.35 -41.14
CA ASP A 4 -25.17 39.54 -40.36
C ASP A 4 -24.43 40.31 -39.26
N LEU A 5 -24.32 41.62 -39.33
CA LEU A 5 -23.69 42.42 -38.27
C LEU A 5 -24.68 42.73 -37.14
N ALA A 6 -25.98 42.78 -37.45
CA ALA A 6 -27.00 43.06 -36.45
C ALA A 6 -27.03 42.00 -35.33
N ARG A 7 -26.83 40.71 -35.67
CA ARG A 7 -26.83 39.60 -34.69
C ARG A 7 -25.68 39.64 -33.67
N HIS A 8 -24.62 40.39 -33.96
CA HIS A 8 -23.44 40.51 -33.09
C HIS A 8 -23.48 41.79 -32.23
N THR A 9 -24.42 42.69 -32.48
CA THR A 9 -24.56 43.92 -31.69
C THR A 9 -24.87 43.58 -30.23
N GLY A 10 -24.07 44.10 -29.29
CA GLY A 10 -24.26 43.86 -27.86
C GLY A 10 -23.85 42.46 -27.36
N ARG A 11 -23.23 41.64 -28.22
CA ARG A 11 -22.72 40.32 -27.86
C ARG A 11 -21.28 40.39 -27.38
N TYR A 12 -20.96 39.58 -26.38
CA TYR A 12 -19.67 39.53 -25.71
C TYR A 12 -18.98 38.21 -26.02
N TYR A 13 -18.31 38.17 -27.17
CA TYR A 13 -17.56 36.98 -27.58
C TYR A 13 -16.13 37.04 -27.04
N GLY A 14 -15.65 35.89 -26.56
CA GLY A 14 -14.27 35.72 -26.08
C GLY A 14 -14.20 35.32 -24.61
N LYS A 15 -12.96 35.26 -24.11
CA LYS A 15 -12.64 34.89 -22.72
C LYS A 15 -12.36 36.14 -21.90
N TYR A 16 -13.04 36.25 -20.77
CA TYR A 16 -12.89 37.35 -19.82
C TYR A 16 -12.33 36.81 -18.50
N ARG A 17 -11.42 37.54 -17.86
CA ARG A 17 -10.90 37.13 -16.55
C ARG A 17 -11.95 37.36 -15.48
N GLY A 18 -12.22 36.32 -14.70
CA GLY A 18 -13.05 36.42 -13.50
C GLY A 18 -12.32 35.92 -12.26
N SER A 19 -12.80 36.36 -11.10
CA SER A 19 -12.39 35.84 -9.80
C SER A 19 -13.59 35.25 -9.07
N VAL A 20 -13.39 34.09 -8.45
CA VAL A 20 -14.42 33.39 -7.68
C VAL A 20 -14.63 34.09 -6.35
N VAL A 21 -15.87 34.45 -6.04
CA VAL A 21 -16.27 35.06 -4.77
C VAL A 21 -17.16 34.16 -3.92
N ASP A 22 -17.85 33.20 -4.54
CA ASP A 22 -18.63 32.16 -3.87
C ASP A 22 -18.66 30.89 -4.74
N ASN A 23 -18.73 29.74 -4.09
CA ASN A 23 -18.86 28.43 -4.72
C ASN A 23 -19.89 27.52 -4.03
N ALA A 24 -20.73 28.08 -3.15
CA ALA A 24 -21.83 27.39 -2.48
C ALA A 24 -23.05 27.23 -3.42
N ASP A 25 -22.88 26.50 -4.51
CA ASP A 25 -23.93 26.23 -5.50
C ASP A 25 -25.01 25.29 -4.93
N ALA A 26 -26.18 25.86 -4.65
CA ALA A 26 -27.35 25.12 -4.18
C ALA A 26 -27.90 24.11 -5.19
N THR A 27 -27.58 24.25 -6.49
CA THR A 27 -28.05 23.37 -7.56
C THR A 27 -27.14 22.15 -7.77
N MET A 28 -25.96 22.12 -7.13
CA MET A 28 -24.98 21.03 -7.21
C MET A 28 -24.50 20.71 -8.64
N VAL A 29 -24.52 21.68 -9.55
CA VAL A 29 -24.02 21.50 -10.92
C VAL A 29 -22.58 21.96 -11.07
N GLY A 30 -22.03 22.66 -10.07
CA GLY A 30 -20.68 23.24 -10.09
C GLY A 30 -20.67 24.68 -10.57
N ALA A 31 -21.79 25.40 -10.40
CA ALA A 31 -21.83 26.83 -10.63
C ALA A 31 -20.97 27.58 -9.61
N ILE A 32 -20.46 28.74 -10.00
CA ILE A 32 -19.67 29.62 -9.12
C ILE A 32 -20.14 31.05 -9.29
N MET A 33 -20.09 31.83 -8.21
CA MET A 33 -20.29 33.27 -8.28
C MET A 33 -18.95 33.93 -8.58
N VAL A 34 -18.91 34.72 -9.65
CA VAL A 34 -17.69 35.35 -10.16
C VAL A 34 -17.88 36.84 -10.40
N THR A 35 -16.85 37.62 -10.10
CA THR A 35 -16.75 39.00 -10.64
C THR A 35 -16.05 38.97 -11.98
N VAL A 36 -16.50 39.78 -12.94
CA VAL A 36 -15.87 39.92 -14.28
C VAL A 36 -15.68 41.41 -14.59
N PRO A 37 -14.60 42.03 -14.11
CA PRO A 37 -14.45 43.49 -14.15
C PRO A 37 -14.57 44.12 -15.54
N ALA A 38 -14.06 43.44 -16.57
CA ALA A 38 -14.10 43.92 -17.95
C ALA A 38 -15.51 43.96 -18.57
N VAL A 39 -16.50 43.29 -17.96
CA VAL A 39 -17.86 43.16 -18.51
C VAL A 39 -18.90 43.78 -17.59
N PHE A 40 -18.79 43.55 -16.27
CA PHE A 40 -19.78 43.96 -15.27
C PHE A 40 -19.30 45.07 -14.34
N GLY A 41 -18.05 45.52 -14.47
CA GLY A 41 -17.41 46.38 -13.47
C GLY A 41 -16.93 45.59 -12.24
N ALA A 42 -16.27 46.27 -11.32
CA ALA A 42 -15.54 45.62 -10.22
C ALA A 42 -16.43 45.03 -9.10
N THR A 43 -17.69 45.44 -9.01
CA THR A 43 -18.56 45.14 -7.85
C THR A 43 -19.60 44.07 -8.13
N LEU A 44 -20.09 43.97 -9.38
CA LEU A 44 -21.16 43.05 -9.72
C LEU A 44 -20.59 41.64 -9.91
N ALA A 45 -21.08 40.71 -9.09
CA ALA A 45 -20.82 39.28 -9.22
C ALA A 45 -22.05 38.57 -9.82
N VAL A 46 -21.81 37.56 -10.65
CA VAL A 46 -22.84 36.78 -11.33
C VAL A 46 -22.55 35.29 -11.17
N TRP A 47 -23.59 34.47 -11.12
CA TRP A 47 -23.45 33.01 -11.18
C TRP A 47 -23.07 32.59 -12.59
N ALA A 48 -21.98 31.86 -12.75
CA ALA A 48 -21.55 31.25 -13.99
C ALA A 48 -21.65 29.72 -13.90
N TYR A 49 -22.21 29.08 -14.93
CA TYR A 49 -22.31 27.62 -15.03
C TYR A 49 -21.01 26.99 -15.55
N PRO A 50 -20.69 25.75 -15.18
CA PRO A 50 -19.43 25.14 -15.59
C PRO A 50 -19.44 24.65 -17.03
N CYS A 51 -18.30 24.80 -17.70
CA CYS A 51 -17.97 24.12 -18.95
C CYS A 51 -16.92 23.02 -18.68
N PHE A 52 -17.35 21.93 -18.02
CA PHE A 52 -16.45 20.82 -17.68
C PHE A 52 -16.15 19.94 -18.90
N PRO A 53 -14.92 19.41 -19.01
CA PRO A 53 -14.69 18.19 -19.79
C PRO A 53 -15.55 17.04 -19.22
N SER A 54 -16.01 16.13 -20.09
CA SER A 54 -16.76 14.96 -19.65
C SER A 54 -15.99 14.17 -18.59
N GLY A 55 -16.69 13.70 -17.54
CA GLY A 55 -16.10 12.95 -16.42
C GLY A 55 -15.36 13.79 -15.37
N HIS A 56 -15.28 15.11 -15.52
CA HIS A 56 -14.59 16.00 -14.57
C HIS A 56 -15.58 16.80 -13.73
N PHE A 57 -15.27 16.97 -12.43
CA PHE A 57 -16.01 17.85 -11.53
C PHE A 57 -15.04 18.52 -10.55
N PHE A 58 -14.43 19.62 -10.99
CA PHE A 58 -13.44 20.39 -10.22
C PHE A 58 -13.90 21.83 -10.06
N VAL A 59 -14.67 22.09 -9.02
CA VAL A 59 -15.15 23.45 -8.72
C VAL A 59 -14.00 24.27 -8.12
N PRO A 60 -13.64 25.42 -8.72
CA PRO A 60 -12.58 26.26 -8.19
C PRO A 60 -12.92 26.81 -6.80
N PRO A 61 -11.94 26.94 -5.89
CA PRO A 61 -12.16 27.54 -4.58
C PRO A 61 -12.41 29.06 -4.68
N ILE A 62 -13.00 29.64 -3.64
CA ILE A 62 -13.10 31.11 -3.49
C ILE A 62 -11.69 31.72 -3.60
N GLY A 63 -11.58 32.82 -4.36
CA GLY A 63 -10.30 33.48 -4.66
C GLY A 63 -9.54 32.91 -5.87
N ALA A 64 -9.97 31.78 -6.45
CA ALA A 64 -9.40 31.29 -7.69
C ALA A 64 -9.72 32.22 -8.87
N PHE A 65 -8.88 32.16 -9.90
CA PHE A 65 -9.08 32.90 -11.15
C PHE A 65 -9.53 31.95 -12.26
N VAL A 66 -10.56 32.36 -12.98
CA VAL A 66 -11.22 31.57 -14.04
C VAL A 66 -11.36 32.38 -15.31
N TRP A 67 -11.45 31.70 -16.45
CA TRP A 67 -11.97 32.34 -17.66
C TRP A 67 -13.49 32.25 -17.66
N VAL A 68 -14.14 33.34 -18.01
CA VAL A 68 -15.59 33.44 -18.16
C VAL A 68 -15.90 33.72 -19.63
N GLU A 69 -16.88 32.99 -20.15
CA GLU A 69 -17.49 33.20 -21.44
C GLU A 69 -19.00 33.38 -21.27
N PHE A 70 -19.70 33.59 -22.38
CA PHE A 70 -21.13 33.86 -22.39
C PHE A 70 -21.78 33.04 -23.50
N GLU A 71 -22.81 32.25 -23.20
CA GLU A 71 -23.49 31.42 -24.21
C GLU A 71 -24.04 32.31 -25.33
N GLY A 72 -23.60 32.05 -26.58
CA GLY A 72 -23.95 32.90 -27.72
C GLY A 72 -23.52 34.37 -27.61
N GLY A 73 -22.63 34.70 -26.66
CA GLY A 73 -22.24 36.06 -26.31
C GLY A 73 -23.25 36.80 -25.44
N ASP A 74 -24.22 36.11 -24.84
CA ASP A 74 -25.22 36.70 -23.94
C ASP A 74 -24.71 36.87 -22.51
N ARG A 75 -24.59 38.12 -22.07
CA ARG A 75 -24.15 38.45 -20.70
C ARG A 75 -25.04 37.89 -19.59
N GLN A 76 -26.26 37.49 -19.90
CA GLN A 76 -27.18 36.87 -18.95
C GLN A 76 -26.94 35.36 -18.79
N LEU A 77 -26.13 34.76 -19.66
CA LEU A 77 -25.80 33.33 -19.67
C LEU A 77 -24.28 33.11 -19.52
N PRO A 78 -23.67 33.54 -18.40
CA PRO A 78 -22.26 33.32 -18.14
C PRO A 78 -21.95 31.83 -17.92
N ILE A 79 -20.83 31.40 -18.48
CA ILE A 79 -20.20 30.11 -18.21
C ILE A 79 -18.76 30.31 -17.81
N TRP A 80 -18.21 29.44 -16.96
CA TRP A 80 -16.80 29.46 -16.62
C TRP A 80 -16.07 28.28 -17.28
N VAL A 81 -14.85 28.54 -17.74
CA VAL A 81 -14.05 27.61 -18.56
C VAL A 81 -12.62 27.59 -18.06
N GLY A 82 -12.29 26.58 -17.25
CA GLY A 82 -10.93 26.39 -16.73
C GLY A 82 -10.45 27.49 -15.77
N THR A 83 -9.24 27.29 -15.24
CA THR A 83 -8.60 28.16 -14.26
C THR A 83 -7.25 28.66 -14.79
N PHE A 84 -6.73 29.72 -14.17
CA PHE A 84 -5.36 30.16 -14.41
C PHE A 84 -4.72 30.64 -13.12
N TYR A 85 -3.39 30.55 -13.06
CA TYR A 85 -2.63 31.03 -11.92
C TYR A 85 -2.12 32.45 -12.15
N PRO A 86 -2.13 33.28 -11.10
CA PRO A 86 -1.25 34.43 -11.03
C PRO A 86 0.22 34.01 -11.16
N THR A 87 1.08 34.98 -11.48
CA THR A 87 2.53 34.78 -11.48
C THR A 87 3.00 34.17 -10.17
N ASN A 88 3.77 33.08 -10.25
CA ASN A 88 4.35 32.34 -9.10
C ASN A 88 3.32 31.70 -8.14
N ALA A 89 2.07 31.53 -8.55
CA ALA A 89 1.02 30.93 -7.71
C ALA A 89 0.61 29.51 -8.13
N ALA A 90 1.28 28.92 -9.13
CA ALA A 90 1.06 27.53 -9.53
C ALA A 90 1.46 26.56 -8.38
N PRO A 91 0.97 25.31 -8.35
CA PRO A 91 1.39 24.31 -7.37
C PRO A 91 2.91 24.18 -7.31
N PRO A 92 3.55 24.11 -6.13
CA PRO A 92 5.01 24.03 -6.02
C PRO A 92 5.62 22.90 -6.86
N GLU A 93 4.96 21.76 -6.92
CA GLU A 93 5.39 20.58 -7.68
C GLU A 93 5.48 20.83 -9.18
N SER A 94 4.65 21.71 -9.75
CA SER A 94 4.67 22.04 -11.18
C SER A 94 5.63 23.18 -11.52
N GLN A 95 6.26 23.82 -10.53
CA GLN A 95 7.18 24.93 -10.74
C GLN A 95 8.62 24.46 -11.08
N VAL A 96 8.74 23.52 -12.02
CA VAL A 96 10.01 22.96 -12.50
C VAL A 96 10.39 23.49 -13.89
N LYS A 97 11.69 23.42 -14.24
CA LYS A 97 12.23 23.85 -15.54
C LYS A 97 13.20 22.79 -16.06
N PRO A 98 12.98 22.19 -17.26
CA PRO A 98 11.77 22.26 -18.09
C PRO A 98 10.50 21.81 -17.36
N PRO A 99 9.28 22.14 -17.86
CA PRO A 99 8.01 21.84 -17.19
C PRO A 99 7.59 20.37 -17.38
N ASP A 100 8.48 19.45 -17.04
CA ASP A 100 8.29 18.01 -17.26
C ASP A 100 7.42 17.37 -16.17
N ASN A 101 7.11 18.10 -15.11
CA ASN A 101 6.20 17.64 -14.05
C ASN A 101 4.76 18.13 -14.27
N ARG A 102 3.84 17.18 -14.48
CA ARG A 102 2.40 17.42 -14.68
C ARG A 102 1.65 17.09 -13.41
N VAL A 103 0.86 18.04 -12.94
CA VAL A 103 0.28 17.99 -11.59
C VAL A 103 -1.22 18.23 -11.62
N VAL A 104 -1.98 17.32 -11.03
CA VAL A 104 -3.34 17.56 -10.55
C VAL A 104 -3.25 17.73 -9.04
N HIS A 105 -3.73 18.86 -8.52
CA HIS A 105 -3.71 19.14 -7.09
C HIS A 105 -5.09 19.65 -6.65
N THR A 106 -5.40 19.46 -5.38
CA THR A 106 -6.63 19.94 -4.75
C THR A 106 -6.31 20.98 -3.68
N PRO A 107 -7.26 21.87 -3.32
CA PRO A 107 -7.04 22.85 -2.25
C PRO A 107 -6.68 22.23 -0.89
N GLY A 108 -7.08 20.97 -0.64
CA GLY A 108 -6.75 20.23 0.56
C GLY A 108 -5.32 19.69 0.61
N GLY A 109 -4.52 19.86 -0.45
CA GLY A 109 -3.13 19.38 -0.53
C GLY A 109 -2.97 17.95 -1.04
N HIS A 110 -4.01 17.35 -1.62
CA HIS A 110 -3.87 16.08 -2.34
C HIS A 110 -3.32 16.32 -3.74
N VAL A 111 -2.43 15.43 -4.20
CA VAL A 111 -1.67 15.59 -5.44
C VAL A 111 -1.63 14.27 -6.22
N VAL A 112 -1.80 14.37 -7.54
CA VAL A 112 -1.40 13.35 -8.52
C VAL A 112 -0.34 13.99 -9.42
N GLU A 113 0.81 13.34 -9.54
CA GLU A 113 2.03 13.84 -10.17
C GLU A 113 2.49 12.85 -11.24
N PHE A 114 2.82 13.37 -12.42
CA PHE A 114 3.48 12.64 -13.52
C PHE A 114 4.73 13.43 -13.91
N ASP A 115 5.89 12.95 -13.48
CA ASP A 115 7.19 13.55 -13.74
C ASP A 115 7.85 12.82 -14.91
N ASP A 116 8.02 13.51 -16.04
CA ASP A 116 8.68 12.99 -17.25
C ASP A 116 10.13 13.49 -17.36
N THR A 117 10.75 13.91 -16.25
CA THR A 117 12.16 14.31 -16.26
C THR A 117 13.03 13.13 -16.69
N ASP A 118 13.78 13.31 -17.78
CA ASP A 118 14.65 12.27 -18.36
C ASP A 118 15.60 11.66 -17.32
N GLY A 119 15.51 10.35 -17.12
CA GLY A 119 16.32 9.61 -16.15
C GLY A 119 15.86 9.71 -14.70
N ALA A 120 14.70 10.32 -14.43
CA ALA A 120 14.11 10.48 -13.10
C ALA A 120 12.57 10.38 -13.12
N GLU A 121 12.02 9.71 -14.14
CA GLU A 121 10.59 9.60 -14.38
C GLU A 121 9.89 8.97 -13.19
N ARG A 122 8.71 9.50 -12.82
CA ARG A 122 7.91 8.92 -11.73
C ARG A 122 6.44 9.27 -11.82
N VAL A 123 5.61 8.43 -11.22
CA VAL A 123 4.18 8.69 -10.99
C VAL A 123 3.91 8.66 -9.49
N VAL A 124 3.22 9.65 -8.95
CA VAL A 124 2.90 9.71 -7.51
C VAL A 124 1.44 10.11 -7.29
N ILE A 125 0.74 9.37 -6.44
CA ILE A 125 -0.53 9.76 -5.84
C ILE A 125 -0.27 10.02 -4.37
N ARG A 126 -0.42 11.27 -3.92
CA ARG A 126 -0.05 11.72 -2.57
C ARG A 126 -1.24 12.34 -1.85
N HIS A 127 -1.49 11.84 -0.64
CA HIS A 127 -2.41 12.45 0.32
C HIS A 127 -1.74 13.64 1.03
N ALA A 128 -2.54 14.55 1.58
CA ALA A 128 -2.04 15.76 2.26
C ALA A 128 -1.22 15.46 3.53
N SER A 129 -1.37 14.24 4.08
CA SER A 129 -0.58 13.75 5.21
C SER A 129 0.72 13.04 4.81
N ASN A 130 1.13 13.15 3.54
CA ASN A 130 2.28 12.44 2.96
C ASN A 130 2.17 10.90 2.90
N ALA A 131 0.96 10.33 3.04
CA ALA A 131 0.74 8.95 2.59
C ALA A 131 0.72 8.94 1.06
N PHE A 132 1.30 7.92 0.43
CA PHE A 132 1.44 7.90 -1.03
C PHE A 132 1.45 6.50 -1.65
N VAL A 133 1.20 6.48 -2.96
CA VAL A 133 1.56 5.41 -3.89
C VAL A 133 2.47 6.03 -4.94
N ALA A 134 3.62 5.41 -5.19
CA ALA A 134 4.61 5.91 -6.14
C ALA A 134 5.11 4.78 -7.05
N ILE A 135 5.38 5.12 -8.31
CA ILE A 135 6.10 4.31 -9.28
C ILE A 135 7.35 5.09 -9.67
N ASP A 136 8.53 4.50 -9.51
CA ASP A 136 9.79 5.13 -9.88
C ASP A 136 10.18 4.87 -11.34
N GLN A 137 11.33 5.43 -11.74
CA GLN A 137 11.88 5.32 -13.09
C GLN A 137 12.06 3.86 -13.54
N ALA A 138 12.48 2.99 -12.63
CA ALA A 138 12.69 1.58 -12.92
C ALA A 138 11.37 0.80 -13.01
N GLY A 139 10.25 1.39 -12.62
CA GLY A 139 8.95 0.74 -12.50
C GLY A 139 8.72 0.09 -11.15
N SER A 140 9.57 0.35 -10.14
CA SER A 140 9.34 -0.14 -8.78
C SER A 140 8.18 0.61 -8.15
N ILE A 141 7.34 -0.12 -7.42
CA ILE A 141 6.14 0.42 -6.79
C ILE A 141 6.38 0.53 -5.29
N THR A 142 6.06 1.68 -4.70
CA THR A 142 6.09 1.89 -3.25
C THR A 142 4.75 2.47 -2.77
N ILE A 143 4.21 1.89 -1.69
CA ILE A 143 3.04 2.39 -0.98
C ILE A 143 3.47 2.69 0.44
N ALA A 144 3.18 3.88 0.94
CA ALA A 144 3.51 4.26 2.30
C ALA A 144 2.33 4.96 2.97
N ASN A 145 2.06 4.61 4.23
CA ASN A 145 1.16 5.38 5.07
C ASN A 145 1.91 6.51 5.79
N LYS A 146 1.16 7.42 6.43
CA LYS A 146 1.74 8.56 7.16
C LYS A 146 2.61 8.17 8.36
N ASN A 147 2.48 6.93 8.85
CA ASN A 147 3.15 6.43 10.04
C ASN A 147 4.46 5.69 9.73
N GLY A 148 4.78 5.47 8.44
CA GLY A 148 6.02 4.80 8.03
C GLY A 148 5.90 3.29 7.79
N THR A 149 4.68 2.72 7.80
CA THR A 149 4.47 1.38 7.23
C THR A 149 4.55 1.49 5.71
N THR A 150 5.37 0.63 5.09
CA THR A 150 5.64 0.62 3.66
C THR A 150 5.41 -0.76 3.04
N MET A 151 4.95 -0.77 1.80
CA MET A 151 4.93 -1.94 0.91
C MET A 151 5.70 -1.57 -0.35
N SER A 152 6.59 -2.44 -0.81
CA SER A 152 7.37 -2.22 -2.02
C SER A 152 7.39 -3.45 -2.93
N LEU A 153 7.38 -3.18 -4.24
CA LEU A 153 7.61 -4.15 -5.31
C LEU A 153 8.79 -3.62 -6.13
N SER A 154 9.95 -4.26 -6.04
CA SER A 154 11.16 -3.83 -6.75
C SER A 154 11.17 -4.33 -8.19
N ALA A 155 11.50 -3.45 -9.13
CA ALA A 155 11.72 -3.79 -10.54
C ALA A 155 13.20 -4.09 -10.88
N ALA A 156 14.10 -4.03 -9.88
CA ALA A 156 15.51 -4.36 -10.08
C ALA A 156 15.72 -5.86 -10.35
N ASP A 157 16.85 -6.22 -10.94
CA ASP A 157 17.25 -7.63 -11.10
C ASP A 157 17.36 -8.32 -9.73
N GLY A 158 16.72 -9.47 -9.58
CA GLY A 158 16.57 -10.13 -8.26
C GLY A 158 15.60 -9.41 -7.32
N GLY A 159 14.72 -8.57 -7.88
CA GLY A 159 13.76 -7.74 -7.15
C GLY A 159 12.92 -8.53 -6.16
N ASN A 160 12.55 -7.85 -5.07
CA ASN A 160 11.78 -8.40 -3.98
C ASN A 160 10.42 -7.71 -3.86
N ALA A 161 9.46 -8.43 -3.26
CA ALA A 161 8.26 -7.82 -2.68
C ALA A 161 8.43 -7.75 -1.16
N MET A 162 8.19 -6.59 -0.57
CA MET A 162 8.39 -6.37 0.87
C MET A 162 7.20 -5.65 1.49
N LEU A 163 6.85 -6.03 2.72
CA LEU A 163 6.05 -5.24 3.64
C LEU A 163 6.91 -4.95 4.87
N LEU A 164 7.02 -3.70 5.26
CA LEU A 164 7.69 -3.24 6.48
C LEU A 164 6.71 -2.44 7.30
N SER A 165 6.42 -2.86 8.53
CA SER A 165 5.61 -2.07 9.45
C SER A 165 6.42 -0.93 10.08
N GLU A 166 5.70 0.09 10.59
CA GLU A 166 6.28 1.16 11.40
C GLU A 166 6.99 0.67 12.69
N HIS A 167 6.75 -0.58 13.11
CA HIS A 167 7.35 -1.18 14.30
C HIS A 167 8.46 -2.19 13.98
N GLY A 168 8.89 -2.30 12.72
CA GLY A 168 10.02 -3.14 12.32
C GLY A 168 9.70 -4.62 12.10
N GLN A 169 8.42 -4.98 11.90
CA GLN A 169 8.07 -6.30 11.38
C GLN A 169 8.19 -6.30 9.85
N ILE A 170 8.67 -7.41 9.28
CA ILE A 170 8.98 -7.54 7.87
C ILE A 170 8.32 -8.79 7.30
N VAL A 171 7.77 -8.67 6.10
CA VAL A 171 7.45 -9.79 5.21
C VAL A 171 8.21 -9.56 3.91
N THR A 172 9.00 -10.53 3.46
CA THR A 172 9.78 -10.43 2.22
C THR A 172 9.56 -11.66 1.36
N LEU A 173 9.39 -11.45 0.06
CA LEU A 173 9.36 -12.47 -0.97
C LEU A 173 10.48 -12.17 -1.96
N THR A 174 11.34 -13.15 -2.20
CA THR A 174 12.43 -13.08 -3.19
C THR A 174 12.44 -14.36 -4.04
N ASP A 175 13.37 -14.44 -4.98
CA ASP A 175 13.68 -15.67 -5.72
C ASP A 175 14.17 -16.82 -4.82
N ALA A 176 14.84 -16.48 -3.72
CA ALA A 176 15.35 -17.45 -2.74
C ALA A 176 14.24 -18.03 -1.84
N GLY A 177 13.18 -17.27 -1.56
CA GLY A 177 12.14 -17.72 -0.65
C GLY A 177 11.21 -16.65 -0.09
N ILE A 178 10.52 -17.00 1.01
CA ILE A 178 9.59 -16.14 1.73
C ILE A 178 10.01 -16.06 3.19
N VAL A 179 10.14 -14.85 3.72
CA VAL A 179 10.54 -14.60 5.12
C VAL A 179 9.52 -13.71 5.82
N LEU A 180 9.00 -14.16 6.96
CA LEU A 180 8.23 -13.34 7.90
C LEU A 180 9.06 -13.18 9.17
N MET A 181 9.30 -11.94 9.59
CA MET A 181 10.12 -11.62 10.75
C MET A 181 9.45 -10.58 11.62
N ASN A 182 9.46 -10.79 12.93
CA ASN A 182 9.12 -9.74 13.88
C ASN A 182 10.36 -8.91 14.25
N LYS A 183 10.13 -7.76 14.88
CA LYS A 183 11.19 -6.84 15.32
C LYS A 183 12.17 -7.46 16.35
N ASP A 184 11.77 -8.56 17.00
CA ASP A 184 12.51 -9.22 18.07
C ASP A 184 13.33 -10.43 17.56
N GLY A 185 13.36 -10.65 16.24
CA GLY A 185 14.14 -11.70 15.58
C GLY A 185 13.46 -13.07 15.50
N ALA A 186 12.21 -13.21 15.94
CA ALA A 186 11.44 -14.42 15.66
C ALA A 186 11.04 -14.43 14.18
N ALA A 187 11.26 -15.56 13.51
CA ALA A 187 11.16 -15.67 12.06
C ALA A 187 10.51 -16.98 11.60
N LEU A 188 9.81 -16.91 10.47
CA LEU A 188 9.37 -18.03 9.65
C LEU A 188 9.98 -17.84 8.26
N ASP A 189 10.80 -18.79 7.84
CA ASP A 189 11.57 -18.77 6.59
C ASP A 189 11.21 -19.98 5.74
N LEU A 190 10.72 -19.74 4.53
CA LEU A 190 10.42 -20.74 3.52
C LEU A 190 11.45 -20.59 2.39
N THR A 191 12.48 -21.42 2.41
CA THR A 191 13.56 -21.41 1.43
C THR A 191 13.65 -22.80 0.79
N GLY A 192 13.51 -22.87 -0.54
CA GLY A 192 13.42 -24.14 -1.26
C GLY A 192 12.23 -24.98 -0.80
N ASP A 193 12.50 -26.20 -0.34
CA ASP A 193 11.52 -27.15 0.22
C ASP A 193 11.46 -27.12 1.76
N THR A 194 12.21 -26.20 2.39
CA THR A 194 12.38 -26.16 3.84
C THR A 194 11.58 -25.02 4.47
N VAL A 195 10.87 -25.34 5.56
CA VAL A 195 10.25 -24.36 6.46
C VAL A 195 11.05 -24.30 7.76
N ARG A 196 11.66 -23.15 8.06
CA ARG A 196 12.43 -22.91 9.28
C ARG A 196 11.68 -21.93 10.19
N ILE A 197 11.40 -22.35 11.41
CA ILE A 197 10.85 -21.50 12.48
C ILE A 197 11.96 -21.20 13.48
N THR A 198 12.29 -19.91 13.66
CA THR A 198 13.30 -19.45 14.62
C THR A 198 12.63 -18.59 15.68
N ALA A 199 12.66 -19.01 16.95
CA ALA A 199 12.13 -18.25 18.08
C ALA A 199 12.75 -18.76 19.40
N LYS A 200 12.66 -17.96 20.48
CA LYS A 200 13.05 -18.41 21.84
C LYS A 200 12.15 -19.54 22.34
N GLN A 201 10.86 -19.44 22.04
CA GLN A 201 9.85 -20.46 22.31
C GLN A 201 8.88 -20.54 21.14
N ILE A 202 8.46 -21.76 20.82
CA ILE A 202 7.38 -22.05 19.87
C ILE A 202 6.26 -22.69 20.69
N ILE A 203 5.10 -22.03 20.75
CA ILE A 203 3.91 -22.53 21.46
C ILE A 203 2.94 -23.06 20.41
N LEU A 204 2.48 -24.31 20.57
CA LEU A 204 1.51 -24.98 19.71
C LEU A 204 0.33 -25.44 20.57
N ASP A 205 -0.76 -24.68 20.57
CA ASP A 205 -1.96 -25.01 21.32
C ASP A 205 -2.96 -25.78 20.46
N GLY A 206 -3.29 -27.00 20.87
CA GLY A 206 -4.23 -27.87 20.18
C GLY A 206 -4.45 -29.18 20.93
N THR A 207 -5.53 -29.89 20.62
CA THR A 207 -5.79 -31.22 21.21
C THR A 207 -4.80 -32.28 20.70
N THR A 208 -4.31 -32.12 19.47
CA THR A 208 -3.29 -32.98 18.85
C THR A 208 -2.40 -32.17 17.91
N VAL A 209 -1.13 -32.59 17.75
CA VAL A 209 -0.19 -32.07 16.75
C VAL A 209 0.26 -33.26 15.89
N ALA A 210 -0.08 -33.24 14.60
CA ALA A 210 0.32 -34.27 13.65
C ALA A 210 1.62 -33.89 12.95
N LEU A 211 2.52 -34.86 12.80
CA LEU A 211 3.76 -34.71 12.07
C LEU A 211 3.77 -35.75 10.94
N GLY A 212 4.12 -35.33 9.72
CA GLY A 212 4.14 -36.23 8.56
C GLY A 212 5.21 -37.31 8.70
N ASN A 213 5.08 -38.39 7.91
CA ASN A 213 5.96 -39.56 7.97
C ASN A 213 7.47 -39.24 7.88
N GLY A 214 7.85 -38.11 7.24
CA GLY A 214 9.24 -37.67 7.08
C GLY A 214 9.78 -36.75 8.19
N ALA A 215 8.94 -36.29 9.14
CA ALA A 215 9.35 -35.40 10.23
C ALA A 215 10.24 -36.09 11.28
N ALA A 216 10.27 -37.42 11.23
CA ALA A 216 11.11 -38.31 12.00
C ALA A 216 12.36 -38.67 11.20
N ALA A 217 13.48 -37.97 11.39
CA ALA A 217 14.75 -38.44 10.84
C ALA A 217 15.00 -39.88 11.35
N GLY A 218 15.04 -40.86 10.44
CA GLY A 218 15.20 -42.28 10.79
C GLY A 218 13.98 -42.97 11.40
N GLY A 219 12.76 -42.46 11.20
CA GLY A 219 11.54 -43.08 11.74
C GLY A 219 11.40 -42.99 13.26
N GLN A 220 12.23 -42.18 13.91
CA GLN A 220 12.12 -41.88 15.33
C GLN A 220 11.04 -40.83 15.56
N PRO A 221 9.99 -41.10 16.36
CA PRO A 221 9.08 -40.03 16.78
C PRO A 221 9.88 -38.90 17.45
N THR A 222 9.32 -37.70 17.44
CA THR A 222 9.95 -36.44 17.89
C THR A 222 10.40 -36.46 19.35
N LEU A 223 9.72 -37.24 20.19
CA LEU A 223 10.33 -37.79 21.40
C LEU A 223 11.05 -39.05 20.95
N MET A 224 12.38 -39.11 21.11
CA MET A 224 13.29 -40.24 20.79
C MET A 224 12.71 -41.63 21.13
N GLY A 225 11.63 -42.08 20.50
CA GLY A 225 10.70 -42.98 21.17
C GLY A 225 11.27 -44.38 21.24
N THR A 226 11.96 -44.80 20.19
CA THR A 226 12.65 -46.09 20.13
C THR A 226 13.94 -46.09 20.95
N ALA A 227 14.73 -45.01 20.93
CA ALA A 227 15.95 -44.90 21.74
C ALA A 227 15.66 -44.74 23.23
N PHE A 228 14.67 -43.92 23.59
CA PHE A 228 14.14 -43.78 24.94
C PHE A 228 13.46 -45.06 25.40
N GLN A 229 12.66 -45.74 24.57
CA GLN A 229 12.09 -47.02 24.95
C GLN A 229 13.19 -48.07 25.19
N ALA A 230 14.24 -48.13 24.37
CA ALA A 230 15.37 -49.04 24.61
C ALA A 230 16.09 -48.73 25.93
N LEU A 231 16.38 -47.45 26.21
CA LEU A 231 16.93 -47.00 27.48
C LEU A 231 15.99 -47.25 28.66
N TRP A 232 14.69 -47.03 28.48
CA TRP A 232 13.65 -47.20 29.49
C TRP A 232 13.42 -48.67 29.82
N THR A 233 13.44 -49.55 28.82
CA THR A 233 13.40 -50.99 29.02
C THR A 233 14.64 -51.48 29.76
N GLN A 234 15.83 -50.97 29.42
CA GLN A 234 17.06 -51.29 30.14
C GLN A 234 17.07 -50.75 31.58
N PHE A 235 16.49 -49.57 31.81
CA PHE A 235 16.25 -49.05 33.15
C PHE A 235 15.21 -49.90 33.89
N LEU A 236 14.05 -50.24 33.34
CA LEU A 236 13.06 -51.08 34.03
C LEU A 236 13.58 -52.48 34.38
N MET A 237 14.47 -53.03 33.55
CA MET A 237 15.14 -54.31 33.82
C MET A 237 16.39 -54.16 34.70
N HIS A 238 16.77 -52.93 35.08
CA HIS A 238 17.85 -52.73 36.02
C HIS A 238 17.39 -53.22 37.40
N THR A 239 18.23 -54.05 38.02
CA THR A 239 18.03 -54.53 39.37
C THR A 239 19.37 -54.43 40.09
N HIS A 240 19.35 -53.97 41.34
CA HIS A 240 20.50 -54.09 42.21
C HIS A 240 20.46 -55.47 42.89
N PRO A 241 21.56 -56.22 42.88
CA PRO A 241 21.61 -57.55 43.51
C PRO A 241 21.50 -57.50 45.04
N THR A 242 21.59 -56.33 45.67
CA THR A 242 21.49 -56.13 47.12
C THR A 242 20.68 -54.88 47.46
N ALA A 243 20.05 -54.87 48.64
CA ALA A 243 19.21 -53.77 49.11
C ALA A 243 19.99 -52.51 49.57
N MET A 244 21.33 -52.55 49.61
CA MET A 244 22.17 -51.47 50.17
C MET A 244 23.49 -51.32 49.36
N GLY A 245 23.54 -50.36 48.44
CA GLY A 245 24.78 -49.85 47.80
C GLY A 245 25.41 -50.72 46.69
N PRO A 246 26.19 -50.13 45.75
CA PRO A 246 26.64 -50.84 44.55
C PRO A 246 27.84 -51.73 44.88
N THR A 247 27.71 -53.05 44.71
CA THR A 247 28.82 -53.98 45.01
C THR A 247 29.31 -54.84 43.83
N LEU A 248 28.71 -54.75 42.62
CA LEU A 248 29.21 -55.47 41.43
C LEU A 248 28.91 -54.75 40.10
N PRO A 249 29.66 -55.02 39.01
CA PRO A 249 29.35 -54.52 37.67
C PRO A 249 27.99 -55.08 37.17
N PRO A 250 27.24 -54.33 36.34
CA PRO A 250 25.94 -54.76 35.83
C PRO A 250 26.00 -56.10 35.10
N VAL A 251 25.01 -56.96 35.31
CA VAL A 251 24.82 -58.17 34.49
C VAL A 251 24.26 -57.74 33.12
N PRO A 252 24.78 -58.24 31.97
CA PRO A 252 24.25 -57.88 30.66
C PRO A 252 22.78 -58.31 30.54
N PRO A 253 21.84 -57.43 30.15
CA PRO A 253 20.45 -57.83 29.96
C PRO A 253 20.29 -58.68 28.69
N ALA A 254 19.21 -59.47 28.65
CA ALA A 254 18.86 -60.36 27.54
C ALA A 254 18.70 -59.59 26.19
N PRO A 255 18.88 -60.27 25.04
CA PRO A 255 18.86 -59.62 23.72
C PRO A 255 17.56 -58.86 23.47
N LEU A 256 17.67 -57.68 22.85
CA LEU A 256 16.55 -56.81 22.49
C LEU A 256 15.56 -57.56 21.58
N VAL A 257 14.32 -57.73 22.06
CA VAL A 257 13.19 -58.15 21.22
C VAL A 257 12.61 -56.90 20.54
N PRO A 258 12.43 -56.87 19.20
CA PRO A 258 11.83 -55.72 18.53
C PRO A 258 10.43 -55.46 19.08
N ALA A 259 10.15 -54.22 19.52
CA ALA A 259 8.82 -53.83 19.93
C ALA A 259 7.89 -53.78 18.70
N VAL A 260 6.73 -54.42 18.82
CA VAL A 260 5.63 -54.29 17.84
C VAL A 260 4.97 -52.94 18.08
N HIS A 261 5.04 -52.04 17.09
CA HIS A 261 4.49 -50.68 17.20
C HIS A 261 2.94 -50.69 17.21
N LEU A 262 2.33 -50.03 18.20
CA LEU A 262 0.97 -49.49 18.09
C LEU A 262 1.07 -48.08 17.50
N SER A 263 1.12 -47.96 16.18
CA SER A 263 0.91 -46.67 15.51
C SER A 263 -0.58 -46.36 15.48
N GLY A 264 -1.11 -45.79 16.56
CA GLY A 264 -2.40 -45.11 16.55
C GLY A 264 -2.30 -43.79 15.80
N ALA A 265 -2.09 -43.83 14.49
CA ALA A 265 -2.40 -42.69 13.64
C ALA A 265 -3.93 -42.55 13.64
N VAL A 266 -4.46 -41.59 14.39
CA VAL A 266 -5.85 -41.16 14.19
C VAL A 266 -5.89 -40.44 12.85
N LEU A 267 -6.16 -41.20 11.79
CA LEU A 267 -6.72 -40.68 10.55
C LEU A 267 -8.11 -40.14 10.89
N VAL A 268 -8.21 -38.82 11.09
CA VAL A 268 -9.51 -38.15 11.00
C VAL A 268 -9.82 -38.01 9.51
N LYS A 269 -10.93 -38.62 9.08
CA LYS A 269 -11.50 -38.49 7.74
C LYS A 269 -12.07 -37.09 7.53
#